data_AF-A0A349WE40-F1
#
_entry.id   AF-A0A349WE40-F1
#
_cell.length_a   1.000
_cell.length_b   1.000
_cell.length_c   1.000
_cell.angle_alpha   90.00
_cell.angle_beta   90.00
_cell.angle_gamma   90.00
#
_symmetry.space_group_name_H-M   'P 1'
#
loop_
_entity.id
_entity.type
_entity.pdbx_description
1 polymer ?
#
loop_
_entity_poly.entity_id
_entity_poly.type
_entity_poly.pdbx_seq_one_letter_code
_entity_poly.pdbx_strand_id
1 'polypeptide(L)'
;MFQELLGDGSRFGISFAYEVQPSPDGLAQAFIIGEQFLGNSPSTLILGDNVFYGHELEKTLKIACKQSIGASIFGYHVSDPQNYGVVEFDDSGKVISLQEKPQNPKSNYAVPGLYFYDPQVCSIAKGLKPSPRGELEITDLNRNYLEHGQLSVEIMGRGTAWLDTGSHENLASATDFVKVIEERQGLKIACLEEIALYKNWLDFEQLEVHAYNHGSSSYGSYLKSILTRLSK
;
A
#
# COMPACT_ATOMS: atom_id res chain seq x y z
N MET A 1 15.25 3.89 -14.42
CA MET A 1 13.80 4.19 -14.38
C MET A 1 13.32 4.63 -13.01
N PHE A 2 13.16 3.77 -11.98
CA PHE A 2 12.61 4.23 -10.68
C PHE A 2 13.46 5.32 -10.00
N GLN A 3 14.77 5.10 -9.85
CA GLN A 3 15.67 6.10 -9.27
C GLN A 3 15.74 7.40 -10.08
N GLU A 4 15.64 7.31 -11.40
CA GLU A 4 15.60 8.48 -12.29
C GLU A 4 14.30 9.27 -12.10
N LEU A 5 13.17 8.56 -11.98
CA LEU A 5 11.87 9.19 -11.77
C LEU A 5 11.74 9.78 -10.38
N LEU A 6 12.18 9.09 -9.32
CA LEU A 6 11.88 9.40 -7.91
C LEU A 6 13.05 10.07 -7.17
N GLY A 7 14.28 9.97 -7.67
CA GLY A 7 15.48 10.53 -7.02
C GLY A 7 15.74 9.89 -5.65
N ASP A 8 16.30 10.67 -4.72
CA ASP A 8 16.49 10.24 -3.34
C ASP A 8 15.29 10.54 -2.43
N GLY A 9 14.19 11.07 -2.98
CA GLY A 9 12.99 11.46 -2.24
C GLY A 9 13.05 12.85 -1.60
N SER A 10 14.20 13.53 -1.60
CA SER A 10 14.39 14.83 -0.93
C SER A 10 13.44 15.91 -1.43
N ARG A 11 13.05 15.86 -2.71
CA ARG A 11 12.04 16.74 -3.31
C ARG A 11 10.64 16.61 -2.73
N PHE A 12 10.37 15.58 -1.93
CA PHE A 12 9.12 15.37 -1.20
C PHE A 12 9.33 15.42 0.32
N GLY A 13 10.53 15.77 0.78
CA GLY A 13 10.92 15.79 2.19
C GLY A 13 11.03 14.39 2.83
N ILE A 14 11.27 13.35 2.03
CA ILE A 14 11.46 11.97 2.49
C ILE A 14 12.75 11.37 1.93
N SER A 15 13.06 10.12 2.28
CA SER A 15 14.23 9.39 1.78
C SER A 15 13.79 8.12 1.05
N PHE A 16 14.34 7.90 -0.14
CA PHE A 16 14.20 6.67 -0.90
C PHE A 16 15.54 5.93 -0.99
N ALA A 17 15.49 4.63 -0.71
CA ALA A 17 16.54 3.66 -0.98
C ALA A 17 16.07 2.67 -2.05
N TYR A 18 17.00 2.13 -2.82
CA TYR A 18 16.71 1.24 -3.94
C TYR A 18 17.49 -0.05 -3.77
N GLU A 19 16.79 -1.17 -3.90
CA GLU A 19 17.37 -2.50 -3.92
C GLU A 19 16.83 -3.28 -5.11
N VAL A 20 17.65 -4.20 -5.63
CA VAL A 20 17.27 -5.05 -6.77
C VAL A 20 16.74 -6.37 -6.24
N GLN A 21 15.55 -6.75 -6.69
CA GLN A 21 15.06 -8.12 -6.59
C GLN A 21 15.64 -8.93 -7.77
N PRO A 22 16.56 -9.91 -7.54
CA PRO A 22 17.24 -10.59 -8.65
C PRO A 22 16.32 -11.51 -9.46
N SER A 23 15.31 -12.08 -8.80
CA SER A 23 14.31 -12.98 -9.37
C SER A 23 12.99 -12.80 -8.59
N PRO A 24 11.82 -12.87 -9.24
CA PRO A 24 10.52 -12.70 -8.58
C PRO A 24 10.14 -13.93 -7.74
N ASP A 25 10.90 -14.22 -6.68
CA ASP A 25 10.74 -15.44 -5.87
C ASP A 25 9.68 -15.27 -4.76
N GLY A 26 8.68 -14.42 -4.99
CA GLY A 26 7.57 -14.15 -4.05
C GLY A 26 7.72 -12.88 -3.20
N LEU A 27 6.57 -12.40 -2.71
CA LEU A 27 6.44 -11.11 -2.03
C LEU A 27 7.20 -11.03 -0.71
N ALA A 28 7.29 -12.13 0.04
CA ALA A 28 7.99 -12.13 1.34
C ALA A 28 9.52 -11.95 1.17
N GLN A 29 10.07 -12.14 -0.04
CA GLN A 29 11.47 -11.85 -0.34
C GLN A 29 11.84 -10.38 -0.10
N ALA A 30 10.87 -9.46 -0.13
CA ALA A 30 11.08 -8.04 0.17
C ALA A 30 11.72 -7.82 1.56
N PHE A 31 11.36 -8.64 2.57
CA PHE A 31 11.92 -8.54 3.91
C PHE A 31 13.30 -9.18 4.06
N ILE A 32 13.70 -10.03 3.11
CA ILE A 32 15.05 -10.59 3.04
C ILE A 32 15.99 -9.57 2.38
N ILE A 33 15.55 -8.98 1.25
CA ILE A 33 16.30 -7.95 0.52
C ILE A 33 16.45 -6.68 1.37
N GLY A 34 15.35 -6.23 1.98
CA GLY A 34 15.29 -4.99 2.75
C GLY A 34 15.76 -5.10 4.20
N GLU A 35 16.31 -6.24 4.65
CA GLU A 35 16.64 -6.46 6.06
C GLU A 35 17.57 -5.38 6.63
N GLN A 36 18.64 -5.03 5.90
CA GLN A 36 19.60 -4.01 6.36
C GLN A 36 18.97 -2.62 6.44
N PHE A 37 18.05 -2.31 5.52
CA PHE A 37 17.31 -1.06 5.50
C PHE A 37 16.34 -0.97 6.69
N LEU A 38 15.64 -2.07 7.00
CA LEU A 38 14.67 -2.11 8.10
C LEU A 38 15.34 -2.12 9.48
N GLY A 39 16.45 -2.83 9.64
CA GLY A 39 17.11 -3.01 10.94
C GLY A 39 16.14 -3.56 11.99
N ASN A 40 15.94 -2.84 13.10
CA ASN A 40 14.98 -3.18 14.16
C ASN A 40 13.71 -2.33 14.10
N SER A 41 13.42 -1.68 12.97
CA SER A 41 12.24 -0.82 12.83
C SER A 41 11.02 -1.63 12.41
N PRO A 42 9.80 -1.25 12.84
CA PRO A 42 8.58 -1.75 12.23
C PRO A 42 8.52 -1.30 10.76
N SER A 43 7.71 -1.99 9.96
CA SER A 43 7.68 -1.80 8.51
C SER A 43 6.26 -1.79 7.95
N THR A 44 6.12 -1.15 6.80
CA THR A 44 4.92 -1.25 5.95
C THR A 44 5.35 -1.69 4.57
N LEU A 45 4.74 -2.75 4.05
CA LEU A 45 4.91 -3.22 2.69
C LEU A 45 3.67 -2.87 1.88
N ILE A 46 3.86 -2.21 0.74
CA ILE A 46 2.80 -1.92 -0.24
C ILE A 46 3.25 -2.44 -1.61
N LEU A 47 2.35 -3.11 -2.32
CA LEU A 47 2.60 -3.56 -3.69
C LEU A 47 2.45 -2.37 -4.66
N GLY A 48 3.39 -2.23 -5.60
CA GLY A 48 3.49 -1.04 -6.45
C GLY A 48 2.36 -0.85 -7.46
N ASP A 49 1.51 -1.85 -7.65
CA ASP A 49 0.37 -1.92 -8.57
C ASP A 49 -0.99 -1.76 -7.88
N ASN A 50 -0.99 -1.51 -6.56
CA ASN A 50 -2.19 -1.37 -5.75
C ASN A 50 -2.56 0.11 -5.55
N VAL A 51 -3.79 0.49 -5.95
CA VAL A 51 -4.34 1.83 -5.76
C VAL A 51 -5.45 1.79 -4.72
N PHE A 52 -5.35 2.65 -3.71
CA PHE A 52 -6.33 2.78 -2.63
C PHE A 52 -6.92 4.19 -2.63
N TYR A 53 -8.24 4.28 -2.49
CA TYR A 53 -8.97 5.55 -2.36
C TYR A 53 -10.11 5.40 -1.37
N GLY A 54 -10.32 6.36 -0.48
CA GLY A 54 -11.47 6.34 0.42
C GLY A 54 -11.41 7.44 1.48
N HIS A 55 -12.59 7.86 1.94
CA HIS A 55 -12.72 8.96 2.90
C HIS A 55 -12.02 8.69 4.25
N GLU A 56 -12.13 7.46 4.77
CA GLU A 56 -11.55 7.07 6.06
C GLU A 56 -10.18 6.37 5.92
N LEU A 57 -9.58 6.35 4.71
CA LEU A 57 -8.35 5.58 4.46
C LEU A 57 -7.23 5.96 5.41
N GLU A 58 -6.93 7.26 5.58
CA GLU A 58 -5.85 7.69 6.49
C GLU A 58 -6.09 7.24 7.94
N LYS A 59 -7.34 7.24 8.40
CA LYS A 59 -7.71 6.79 9.74
C LYS A 59 -7.47 5.29 9.88
N THR A 60 -7.89 4.48 8.91
CA THR A 60 -7.63 3.03 8.90
C THR A 60 -6.12 2.73 8.90
N LEU A 61 -5.33 3.45 8.10
CA LEU A 61 -3.86 3.32 8.08
C LEU A 61 -3.24 3.68 9.43
N LYS A 62 -3.71 4.75 10.09
CA LYS A 62 -3.24 5.14 11.43
C LYS A 62 -3.58 4.10 12.50
N ILE A 63 -4.70 3.38 12.37
CA ILE A 63 -5.08 2.30 13.30
C ILE A 63 -4.12 1.13 13.12
N ALA A 64 -3.93 0.65 11.89
CA ALA A 64 -2.99 -0.44 11.59
C ALA A 64 -1.55 -0.11 12.04
N CYS A 65 -1.10 1.13 11.83
CA CYS A 65 0.24 1.59 12.20
C CYS A 65 0.46 1.71 13.73
N LYS A 66 -0.59 1.82 14.54
CA LYS A 66 -0.47 1.92 16.00
C LYS A 66 -0.13 0.60 16.67
N GLN A 67 -0.30 -0.53 15.98
CA GLN A 67 0.02 -1.82 16.53
C GLN A 67 1.54 -2.00 16.61
N SER A 68 2.08 -1.98 17.83
CA SER A 68 3.52 -2.07 18.07
C SER A 68 4.07 -3.50 18.07
N ILE A 69 3.20 -4.50 18.18
CA ILE A 69 3.55 -5.92 18.25
C ILE A 69 2.64 -6.69 17.29
N GLY A 70 3.22 -7.53 16.45
CA GLY A 70 2.52 -8.35 15.48
C GLY A 70 2.40 -7.72 14.10
N ALA A 71 1.34 -8.11 13.40
CA ALA A 71 1.04 -7.68 12.04
C ALA A 71 -0.37 -7.11 11.95
N SER A 72 -0.56 -6.13 11.06
CA SER A 72 -1.87 -5.68 10.61
C SER A 72 -1.97 -5.84 9.10
N ILE A 73 -3.00 -6.55 8.65
CA ILE A 73 -3.37 -6.64 7.23
C ILE A 73 -4.78 -6.08 7.06
N PHE A 74 -5.26 -6.02 5.83
CA PHE A 74 -6.60 -5.50 5.54
C PHE A 74 -7.47 -6.59 4.93
N GLY A 75 -8.78 -6.48 5.13
CA GLY A 75 -9.78 -7.28 4.44
C GLY A 75 -10.62 -6.38 3.54
N TYR A 76 -10.70 -6.71 2.25
CA TYR A 76 -11.54 -6.00 1.28
C TYR A 76 -12.52 -6.98 0.63
N HIS A 77 -13.80 -6.62 0.63
CA HIS A 77 -14.82 -7.47 0.02
C HIS A 77 -14.74 -7.40 -1.52
N VAL A 78 -14.44 -8.51 -2.17
CA VAL A 78 -14.36 -8.66 -3.63
C VAL A 78 -15.45 -9.57 -4.18
N SER A 79 -15.75 -9.44 -5.47
CA SER A 79 -16.65 -10.38 -6.17
C SER A 79 -15.96 -11.69 -6.57
N ASP A 80 -14.64 -11.66 -6.77
CA ASP A 80 -13.84 -12.83 -7.17
C ASP A 80 -12.63 -13.02 -6.22
N PRO A 81 -12.84 -13.69 -5.07
CA PRO A 81 -11.79 -13.89 -4.06
C PRO A 81 -10.74 -14.95 -4.45
N GLN A 82 -10.95 -15.75 -5.50
CA GLN A 82 -10.06 -16.88 -5.83
C GLN A 82 -8.68 -16.45 -6.32
N ASN A 83 -8.54 -15.21 -6.78
CA ASN A 83 -7.28 -14.66 -7.29
C ASN A 83 -6.36 -14.10 -6.19
N TYR A 84 -6.81 -14.11 -4.93
CA TYR A 84 -6.16 -13.40 -3.82
C TYR A 84 -5.92 -14.31 -2.62
N GLY A 85 -5.16 -13.80 -1.64
CA GLY A 85 -5.19 -14.31 -0.28
C GLY A 85 -6.55 -14.02 0.35
N VAL A 86 -7.25 -15.04 0.83
CA VAL A 86 -8.59 -14.92 1.42
C VAL A 86 -8.53 -15.08 2.92
N VAL A 87 -9.15 -14.14 3.63
CA VAL A 87 -9.25 -14.14 5.09
C VAL A 87 -10.62 -14.66 5.55
N GLU A 88 -10.63 -15.64 6.44
CA GLU A 88 -11.83 -16.18 7.06
C GLU A 88 -12.01 -15.59 8.46
N PHE A 89 -13.25 -15.23 8.80
CA PHE A 89 -13.63 -14.72 10.11
C PHE A 89 -14.61 -15.69 10.80
N ASP A 90 -14.54 -15.75 12.13
CA ASP A 90 -15.60 -16.37 12.93
C ASP A 90 -16.80 -15.43 13.13
N ASP A 91 -17.84 -15.93 13.80
CA ASP A 91 -19.07 -15.18 14.08
C ASP A 91 -18.85 -13.93 14.95
N SER A 92 -17.71 -13.84 15.65
CA SER A 92 -17.32 -12.67 16.43
C SER A 92 -16.52 -11.62 15.63
N GLY A 93 -16.22 -11.92 14.36
CA GLY A 93 -15.39 -11.10 13.49
C GLY A 93 -13.89 -11.29 13.70
N LYS A 94 -13.47 -12.33 14.44
CA LYS A 94 -12.04 -12.66 14.64
C LYS A 94 -11.54 -13.51 13.48
N VAL A 95 -10.31 -13.25 13.05
CA VAL A 95 -9.65 -13.99 11.98
C VAL A 95 -9.33 -15.41 12.43
N ILE A 96 -9.73 -16.40 11.64
CA ILE A 96 -9.52 -17.82 11.93
C ILE A 96 -8.67 -18.55 10.90
N SER A 97 -8.64 -18.09 9.64
CA SER A 97 -7.76 -18.67 8.64
C SER A 97 -7.38 -17.71 7.53
N LEU A 98 -6.25 -18.03 6.88
CA LEU A 98 -5.73 -17.36 5.69
C LEU A 98 -5.33 -18.41 4.66
N GLN A 99 -5.84 -18.26 3.44
CA GLN A 99 -5.59 -19.18 2.34
C GLN A 99 -5.14 -18.40 1.10
N GLU A 100 -4.04 -18.81 0.49
CA GLU A 100 -3.55 -18.22 -0.76
C GLU A 100 -4.32 -18.83 -1.94
N LYS A 101 -4.99 -17.99 -2.72
CA LYS A 101 -5.69 -18.35 -3.97
C LYS A 101 -6.51 -19.64 -3.86
N PRO A 102 -7.47 -19.72 -2.90
CA PRO A 102 -8.22 -20.93 -2.65
C PRO A 102 -9.18 -21.23 -3.80
N GLN A 103 -9.23 -22.49 -4.23
CA GLN A 103 -10.23 -22.96 -5.22
C GLN A 103 -11.68 -22.84 -4.70
N ASN A 104 -11.86 -23.01 -3.38
CA ASN A 104 -13.14 -22.86 -2.70
C ASN A 104 -12.97 -21.82 -1.58
N PRO A 105 -13.10 -20.52 -1.88
CA PRO A 105 -12.86 -19.43 -0.94
C PRO A 105 -13.88 -19.49 0.20
N LYS A 106 -13.40 -19.37 1.44
CA LYS A 106 -14.26 -19.42 2.63
C LYS A 106 -14.95 -18.11 2.97
N SER A 107 -14.54 -17.02 2.33
CA SER A 107 -15.16 -15.71 2.44
C SER A 107 -14.94 -14.94 1.14
N ASN A 108 -15.61 -13.79 1.01
CA ASN A 108 -15.36 -12.83 -0.07
C ASN A 108 -14.35 -11.73 0.31
N TYR A 109 -13.62 -11.90 1.41
CA TYR A 109 -12.65 -10.91 1.87
C TYR A 109 -11.26 -11.29 1.38
N ALA A 110 -10.79 -10.55 0.38
CA ALA A 110 -9.42 -10.61 -0.10
C ALA A 110 -8.50 -9.73 0.75
N VAL A 111 -7.25 -10.15 0.87
CA VAL A 111 -6.17 -9.38 1.49
C VAL A 111 -5.51 -8.54 0.39
N PRO A 112 -5.67 -7.20 0.41
CA PRO A 112 -5.04 -6.35 -0.59
C PRO A 112 -3.54 -6.22 -0.32
N GLY A 113 -2.81 -5.67 -1.30
CA GLY A 113 -1.36 -5.53 -1.27
C GLY A 113 -0.82 -4.45 -0.33
N LEU A 114 -1.28 -4.43 0.93
CA LEU A 114 -0.84 -3.50 1.96
C LEU A 114 -0.75 -4.20 3.32
N TYR A 115 0.42 -4.13 3.93
CA TYR A 115 0.74 -4.92 5.12
C TYR A 115 1.59 -4.10 6.10
N PHE A 116 1.30 -4.21 7.39
CA PHE A 116 2.08 -3.60 8.47
C PHE A 116 2.65 -4.71 9.34
N TYR A 117 3.94 -4.61 9.67
CA TYR A 117 4.61 -5.61 10.48
C TYR A 117 5.53 -4.97 11.52
N ASP A 118 5.68 -5.65 12.64
CA ASP A 118 6.72 -5.38 13.63
C ASP A 118 8.12 -5.84 13.12
N PRO A 119 9.19 -5.60 13.90
CA PRO A 119 10.56 -5.96 13.49
C PRO A 119 10.84 -7.47 13.31
N GLN A 120 9.97 -8.36 13.81
CA GLN A 120 10.18 -9.81 13.70
C GLN A 120 9.91 -10.32 12.27
N VAL A 121 9.35 -9.49 11.40
CA VAL A 121 9.04 -9.85 10.00
C VAL A 121 10.23 -10.38 9.21
N CYS A 122 11.42 -9.81 9.39
CA CYS A 122 12.62 -10.23 8.68
C CYS A 122 13.04 -11.66 9.07
N SER A 123 12.95 -12.00 10.36
CA SER A 123 13.30 -13.34 10.84
C SER A 123 12.27 -14.38 10.42
N ILE A 124 10.97 -14.03 10.46
CA ILE A 124 9.89 -14.89 9.94
C ILE A 124 10.08 -15.13 8.45
N ALA A 125 10.30 -14.09 7.65
CA ALA A 125 10.45 -14.19 6.20
C ALA A 125 11.61 -15.11 5.79
N LYS A 126 12.75 -15.05 6.50
CA LYS A 126 13.90 -15.95 6.30
C LYS A 126 13.60 -17.41 6.65
N GLY A 127 12.64 -17.65 7.54
CA GLY A 127 12.23 -19.00 7.94
C GLY A 127 11.20 -19.64 7.01
N LEU A 128 10.65 -18.89 6.05
CA LEU A 128 9.65 -19.39 5.11
C LEU A 128 10.26 -20.38 4.12
N LYS A 129 9.41 -21.30 3.65
CA LYS A 129 9.73 -22.24 2.58
C LYS A 129 8.99 -21.81 1.32
N PRO A 130 9.58 -22.00 0.12
CA PRO A 130 8.86 -21.77 -1.13
C PRO A 130 7.58 -22.60 -1.21
N SER A 131 6.52 -22.00 -1.75
CA SER A 131 5.26 -22.67 -2.04
C SER A 131 5.42 -23.71 -3.16
N PRO A 132 4.38 -24.51 -3.47
CA PRO A 132 4.41 -25.40 -4.63
C PRO A 132 4.68 -24.70 -5.97
N ARG A 133 4.54 -23.37 -6.03
CA ARG A 133 4.83 -22.53 -7.21
C ARG A 133 6.27 -21.99 -7.22
N GLY A 134 7.02 -22.21 -6.15
CA GLY A 134 8.41 -21.75 -6.00
C GLY A 134 8.55 -20.36 -5.37
N GLU A 135 7.49 -19.78 -4.82
CA GLU A 135 7.47 -18.41 -4.29
C GLU A 135 7.43 -18.38 -2.75
N LEU A 136 8.05 -17.37 -2.14
CA LEU A 136 7.92 -17.01 -0.74
C LEU A 136 6.65 -16.20 -0.53
N GLU A 137 5.57 -16.88 -0.16
CA GLU A 137 4.22 -16.32 -0.09
C GLU A 137 4.06 -15.38 1.11
N ILE A 138 3.53 -14.18 0.87
CA ILE A 138 3.16 -13.26 1.96
C ILE A 138 2.04 -13.84 2.83
N THR A 139 1.18 -14.69 2.26
CA THR A 139 0.12 -15.37 3.00
C THR A 139 0.67 -16.37 4.02
N ASP A 140 1.80 -17.03 3.74
CA ASP A 140 2.47 -17.91 4.70
C ASP A 140 3.13 -17.09 5.82
N LEU A 141 3.71 -15.93 5.48
CA LEU A 141 4.18 -14.96 6.47
C LEU A 141 3.05 -14.50 7.39
N ASN A 142 1.90 -14.09 6.83
CA ASN A 142 0.73 -13.68 7.59
C ASN A 142 0.17 -14.80 8.47
N ARG A 143 0.18 -16.05 7.96
CA ARG A 143 -0.26 -17.22 8.73
C ARG A 143 0.63 -17.45 9.95
N ASN A 144 1.94 -17.21 9.86
CA ASN A 144 2.83 -17.31 11.02
C ASN A 144 2.40 -16.34 12.14
N TYR A 145 2.08 -15.07 11.82
CA TYR A 145 1.54 -14.14 12.81
C TYR A 145 0.17 -14.60 13.36
N LEU A 146 -0.70 -15.15 12.50
CA LEU A 146 -2.00 -15.66 12.92
C LEU A 146 -1.88 -16.81 13.93
N GLU A 147 -0.99 -17.78 13.67
CA GLU A 147 -0.74 -18.93 14.55
C GLU A 147 -0.23 -18.52 15.93
N HIS A 148 0.49 -17.39 16.02
CA HIS A 148 0.95 -16.80 17.29
C HIS A 148 -0.08 -15.86 17.93
N GLY A 149 -1.27 -15.69 17.35
CA GLY A 149 -2.29 -14.75 17.84
C GLY A 149 -1.88 -13.28 17.71
N GLN A 150 -0.99 -12.97 16.77
CA GLN A 150 -0.37 -11.65 16.56
C GLN A 150 -0.80 -10.99 15.25
N LEU A 151 -1.81 -11.52 14.56
CA LEU A 151 -2.35 -10.93 13.34
C LEU A 151 -3.66 -10.17 13.64
N SER A 152 -3.69 -8.89 13.29
CA SER A 152 -4.90 -8.07 13.22
C SER A 152 -5.34 -7.90 11.76
N VAL A 153 -6.65 -7.78 11.55
CA VAL A 153 -7.24 -7.52 10.24
C VAL A 153 -8.19 -6.35 10.32
N GLU A 154 -7.88 -5.29 9.57
CA GLU A 154 -8.71 -4.10 9.44
C GLU A 154 -9.61 -4.21 8.21
N ILE A 155 -10.94 -4.12 8.38
CA ILE A 155 -11.88 -4.21 7.27
C ILE A 155 -11.97 -2.86 6.54
N MET A 156 -11.65 -2.87 5.24
CA MET A 156 -11.92 -1.73 4.37
C MET A 156 -13.42 -1.71 4.04
N GLY A 157 -14.10 -0.66 4.52
CA GLY A 157 -15.54 -0.50 4.32
C GLY A 157 -15.91 -0.25 2.85
N ARG A 158 -17.21 -0.36 2.55
CA ARG A 158 -17.78 -0.19 1.19
C ARG A 158 -17.51 1.17 0.53
N GLY A 159 -17.11 2.17 1.30
CA GLY A 159 -16.73 3.50 0.81
C GLY A 159 -15.28 3.62 0.37
N THR A 160 -14.50 2.55 0.50
CA THR A 160 -13.13 2.46 0.00
C THR A 160 -13.14 1.77 -1.37
N ALA A 161 -12.34 2.27 -2.29
CA ALA A 161 -12.00 1.60 -3.53
C ALA A 161 -10.58 1.04 -3.40
N TRP A 162 -10.43 -0.24 -3.70
CA TRP A 162 -9.16 -0.89 -3.96
C TRP A 162 -9.14 -1.35 -5.41
N LEU A 163 -8.11 -0.93 -6.15
CA LEU A 163 -7.95 -1.20 -7.57
C LEU A 163 -6.57 -1.84 -7.77
N ASP A 164 -6.57 -3.11 -8.19
CA ASP A 164 -5.39 -3.89 -8.54
C ASP A 164 -5.15 -3.80 -10.04
N THR A 165 -4.05 -3.18 -10.44
CA THR A 165 -3.75 -2.86 -11.85
C THR A 165 -3.03 -3.97 -12.63
N GLY A 166 -3.05 -5.21 -12.15
CA GLY A 166 -2.35 -6.35 -12.76
C GLY A 166 -2.83 -6.80 -14.16
N SER A 167 -4.01 -6.37 -14.63
CA SER A 167 -4.53 -6.66 -15.98
C SER A 167 -4.80 -5.39 -16.79
N HIS A 168 -4.87 -5.53 -18.12
CA HIS A 168 -5.17 -4.40 -19.00
C HIS A 168 -6.55 -3.78 -18.70
N GLU A 169 -7.56 -4.63 -18.47
CA GLU A 169 -8.91 -4.20 -18.13
C GLU A 169 -8.96 -3.49 -16.77
N ASN A 170 -8.23 -4.00 -15.78
CA ASN A 170 -8.18 -3.37 -14.46
C ASN A 170 -7.44 -2.02 -14.51
N LEU A 171 -6.34 -1.93 -15.26
CA LEU A 171 -5.60 -0.68 -15.43
C LEU A 171 -6.46 0.40 -16.12
N ALA A 172 -7.23 0.02 -17.15
CA ALA A 172 -8.18 0.93 -17.80
C ALA A 172 -9.26 1.41 -16.81
N SER A 173 -9.84 0.48 -16.04
CA SER A 173 -10.85 0.80 -15.03
C SER A 173 -10.31 1.72 -13.94
N ALA A 174 -9.06 1.52 -13.50
CA ALA A 174 -8.41 2.37 -12.53
C ALA A 174 -8.16 3.78 -13.08
N THR A 175 -7.77 3.89 -14.35
CA THR A 175 -7.58 5.16 -15.04
C THR A 175 -8.88 5.95 -15.10
N ASP A 176 -9.98 5.30 -15.49
CA ASP A 176 -11.31 5.92 -15.55
C ASP A 176 -11.78 6.37 -14.17
N PHE A 177 -11.56 5.54 -13.14
CA PHE A 177 -11.90 5.88 -11.76
C PHE A 177 -11.20 7.16 -11.30
N VAL A 178 -9.86 7.22 -11.44
CA VAL A 178 -9.07 8.40 -11.04
C VAL A 178 -9.54 9.64 -11.80
N LYS A 179 -9.71 9.54 -13.12
CA LYS A 179 -10.16 10.64 -13.95
C LYS A 179 -11.50 11.20 -13.48
N VAL A 180 -12.51 10.36 -13.28
CA VAL A 180 -13.85 10.80 -12.87
C VAL A 180 -13.82 11.51 -11.52
N ILE A 181 -13.05 11.00 -10.56
CA ILE A 181 -12.94 11.62 -9.23
C ILE A 181 -12.21 12.96 -9.33
N GLU A 182 -11.06 13.03 -10.00
CA GLU A 182 -10.28 14.26 -10.12
C GLU A 182 -11.06 15.37 -10.85
N GLU A 183 -11.73 15.05 -11.97
CA GLU A 183 -12.53 16.01 -12.73
C GLU A 183 -13.73 16.53 -11.92
N ARG A 184 -14.37 15.66 -11.12
CA ARG A 184 -15.55 16.04 -10.35
C ARG A 184 -15.20 16.86 -9.11
N GLN A 185 -14.08 16.56 -8.44
CA GLN A 185 -13.69 17.23 -7.20
C GLN A 185 -12.77 18.43 -7.44
N GLY A 186 -12.03 18.46 -8.55
CA GLY A 186 -10.96 19.43 -8.77
C GLY A 186 -9.77 19.21 -7.82
N LEU A 187 -9.65 18.02 -7.24
CA LEU A 187 -8.58 17.58 -6.34
C LEU A 187 -7.88 16.37 -6.93
N LYS A 188 -6.58 16.22 -6.67
CA LYS A 188 -5.80 15.08 -7.17
C LYS A 188 -5.79 13.90 -6.22
N ILE A 189 -5.77 12.69 -6.79
CA ILE A 189 -5.48 11.47 -6.03
C ILE A 189 -3.97 11.25 -6.06
N ALA A 190 -3.37 11.00 -4.90
CA ALA A 190 -1.94 10.70 -4.76
C ALA A 190 -0.97 11.77 -5.31
N CYS A 191 -1.32 13.06 -5.23
CA CYS A 191 -0.39 14.16 -5.48
C CYS A 191 0.66 14.23 -4.35
N LEU A 192 1.90 13.82 -4.64
CA LEU A 192 2.94 13.65 -3.62
C LEU A 192 3.37 14.98 -3.00
N GLU A 193 3.44 16.05 -3.78
CA GLU A 193 3.79 17.39 -3.30
C GLU A 193 2.70 17.95 -2.38
N GLU A 194 1.43 17.71 -2.70
CA GLU A 194 0.30 18.11 -1.85
C GLU A 194 0.32 17.33 -0.53
N ILE A 195 0.53 16.01 -0.58
CA ILE A 195 0.67 15.18 0.62
C ILE A 195 1.84 15.67 1.48
N ALA A 196 3.00 15.92 0.87
CA ALA A 196 4.19 16.40 1.56
C ALA A 196 3.96 17.77 2.22
N LEU A 197 3.27 18.70 1.56
CA LEU A 197 2.86 19.97 2.15
C LEU A 197 1.93 19.75 3.37
N TYR A 198 0.87 18.93 3.23
CA TYR A 198 -0.05 18.64 4.35
C TYR A 198 0.64 17.94 5.54
N LYS A 199 1.72 17.20 5.29
CA LYS A 199 2.54 16.56 6.33
C LYS A 199 3.64 17.48 6.88
N ASN A 200 3.76 18.72 6.37
CA ASN A 200 4.83 19.67 6.68
C ASN A 200 6.23 19.14 6.36
N TRP A 201 6.34 18.28 5.34
CA TRP A 201 7.62 17.82 4.78
C TRP A 201 8.17 18.79 3.74
N LEU A 202 7.28 19.53 3.10
CA LEU A 202 7.59 20.66 2.23
C LEU A 202 6.94 21.94 2.76
N ASP A 203 7.56 23.07 2.49
CA ASP A 203 6.97 24.39 2.68
C ASP A 203 6.39 24.96 1.37
N PHE A 204 5.81 26.16 1.47
CA PHE A 204 5.19 26.85 0.34
C PHE A 204 6.21 27.27 -0.73
N GLU A 205 7.43 27.64 -0.36
CA GLU A 205 8.47 28.07 -1.30
C GLU A 205 8.94 26.87 -2.14
N GLN A 206 9.12 25.72 -1.51
CA GLN A 206 9.45 24.46 -2.17
C GLN A 206 8.33 24.03 -3.13
N LEU A 207 7.06 24.12 -2.70
CA LEU A 207 5.92 23.81 -3.58
C LEU A 207 5.85 24.77 -4.80
N GLU A 208 6.16 26.05 -4.62
CA GLU A 208 6.22 27.02 -5.72
C GLU A 208 7.27 26.65 -6.76
N VAL A 209 8.46 26.23 -6.32
CA VAL A 209 9.52 25.72 -7.21
C VAL A 209 9.04 24.49 -7.98
N HIS A 210 8.37 23.53 -7.33
CA HIS A 210 7.80 22.37 -8.03
C HIS A 210 6.75 22.78 -9.08
N ALA A 211 5.84 23.67 -8.71
CA ALA A 211 4.80 24.18 -9.58
C ALA A 211 5.37 24.91 -10.82
N TYR A 212 6.49 25.63 -10.64
CA TYR A 212 7.23 26.25 -11.73
C TYR A 212 7.87 25.22 -12.66
N ASN A 213 8.54 24.21 -12.10
CA ASN A 213 9.21 23.15 -12.87
C ASN A 213 8.25 22.30 -13.72
N HIS A 214 7.00 22.12 -13.25
CA HIS A 214 5.94 21.47 -14.02
C HIS A 214 5.34 22.36 -15.14
N GLY A 215 5.74 23.63 -15.22
CA GLY A 215 5.42 24.54 -16.32
C GLY A 215 3.91 24.80 -16.50
N SER A 216 3.46 24.64 -17.75
CA SER A 216 2.07 24.85 -18.18
C SER A 216 1.23 23.56 -18.19
N SER A 217 1.75 22.47 -17.62
CA SER A 217 0.99 21.21 -17.53
C SER A 217 -0.24 21.35 -16.64
N SER A 218 -1.21 20.45 -16.80
CA SER A 218 -2.38 20.35 -15.90
C SER A 218 -1.95 20.07 -14.46
N TYR A 219 -0.89 19.28 -14.26
CA TYR A 219 -0.32 19.02 -12.94
C TYR A 219 0.31 20.28 -12.33
N GLY A 220 1.13 21.02 -13.08
CA GLY A 220 1.69 22.29 -12.62
C GLY A 220 0.62 23.34 -12.30
N SER A 221 -0.45 23.39 -13.10
CA SER A 221 -1.62 24.24 -12.85
C SER A 221 -2.32 23.86 -11.55
N TYR A 222 -2.43 22.56 -11.25
CA TYR A 222 -2.97 22.08 -9.98
C TYR A 222 -2.10 22.51 -8.79
N LEU A 223 -0.77 22.35 -8.86
CA LEU A 223 0.13 22.76 -7.78
C LEU A 223 0.02 24.27 -7.49
N LYS A 224 -0.06 25.12 -8.54
CA LYS A 224 -0.30 26.56 -8.39
C LYS A 224 -1.62 26.87 -7.68
N SER A 225 -2.67 26.08 -7.98
CA SER A 225 -3.97 26.23 -7.33
C SER A 225 -3.93 25.96 -5.82
N ILE A 226 -3.05 25.05 -5.35
CA ILE A 226 -2.87 24.77 -3.92
C ILE A 226 -2.33 26.03 -3.21
N LEU A 227 -1.28 26.66 -3.77
CA LEU A 227 -0.69 27.90 -3.24
C LEU A 227 -1.73 29.02 -3.08
N THR A 228 -2.68 29.11 -4.03
CA THR A 228 -3.73 30.14 -4.01
C THR A 228 -4.86 29.82 -3.02
N ARG A 229 -5.15 28.53 -2.78
CA ARG A 229 -6.21 28.10 -1.85
C ARG A 229 -5.79 28.26 -0.39
N LEU A 230 -4.53 28.00 -0.07
CA LEU A 230 -4.00 28.00 1.30
C LEU A 230 -3.45 29.36 1.76
N SER A 231 -3.30 30.33 0.85
CA SER A 231 -2.92 31.72 1.17
C SER A 231 -4.11 32.61 1.57
N LYS A 232 -5.34 32.04 1.59
CA LYS A 232 -6.55 32.67 2.12
C LYS A 232 -6.88 32.14 3.50
#